data_AF-A0A061CS34-F1
#
_entry.id   AF-A0A061CS34-F1
#
_cell.length_a   1.000
_cell.length_b   1.000
_cell.length_c   1.000
_cell.angle_alpha   90.00
_cell.angle_beta   90.00
_cell.angle_gamma   90.00
#
_symmetry.space_group_name_H-M   'P 1'
#
loop_
_entity.id
_entity.type
_entity.pdbx_description
1 polymer ?
#
loop_
_entity_poly.entity_id
_entity_poly.type
_entity_poly.pdbx_seq_one_letter_code
_entity_poly.pdbx_strand_id
1 'polypeptide(L)'
;MSQNDRAYSEKRDYIRMRLEAAVVLHHAGREIPALCLDLSSTGIQIEAEAALSMGDKVKVHIPSEHSELAGLDAQAEVVRISDLGDGRQSLGLAIISMS
;
A
#
# COMPACT_ATOMS: atom_id res chain seq x y z
N MET A 1 -23.73 -30.58 17.55
CA MET A 1 -23.46 -30.46 16.10
C MET A 1 -23.89 -29.07 15.69
N SER A 2 -22.92 -28.17 15.50
CA SER A 2 -22.58 -27.51 14.22
C SER A 2 -23.60 -26.43 13.85
N GLN A 3 -23.28 -25.14 13.77
CA GLN A 3 -22.18 -24.53 13.03
C GLN A 3 -21.62 -23.31 13.77
N ASN A 4 -20.29 -23.25 13.85
CA ASN A 4 -19.57 -21.99 14.05
C ASN A 4 -19.86 -21.10 12.84
N ASP A 5 -20.80 -20.17 12.99
CA ASP A 5 -20.79 -18.95 12.20
C ASP A 5 -19.49 -18.24 12.53
N ARG A 6 -18.48 -18.47 11.68
CA ARG A 6 -17.30 -17.63 11.54
C ARG A 6 -17.80 -16.29 11.02
N ALA A 7 -18.48 -15.53 11.87
CA ALA A 7 -18.59 -14.10 11.78
C ALA A 7 -17.16 -13.57 11.96
N TYR A 8 -16.40 -13.61 10.86
CA TYR A 8 -15.11 -12.98 10.72
C TYR A 8 -15.39 -11.48 10.86
N SER A 9 -15.41 -11.05 12.11
CA SER A 9 -15.61 -9.68 12.52
C SER A 9 -14.72 -8.82 11.65
N GLU A 10 -15.35 -7.90 10.94
CA GLU A 10 -14.74 -6.86 10.14
C GLU A 10 -13.98 -5.90 11.09
N LYS A 11 -12.94 -6.41 11.76
CA LYS A 11 -12.06 -5.72 12.72
C LYS A 11 -10.99 -4.97 11.94
N ARG A 12 -11.40 -4.00 11.13
CA ARG A 12 -10.46 -3.00 10.64
C ARG A 12 -10.66 -1.76 11.50
N ASP A 13 -9.71 -1.50 12.40
CA ASP A 13 -9.72 -0.33 13.30
C ASP A 13 -9.43 0.99 12.56
N TYR A 14 -9.53 1.00 11.22
CA TYR A 14 -9.22 2.13 10.36
C TYR A 14 -10.06 2.11 9.08
N ILE A 15 -10.43 3.29 8.60
CA ILE A 15 -11.14 3.47 7.33
C ILE A 15 -10.15 3.38 6.17
N ARG A 16 -10.48 2.59 5.13
CA ARG A 16 -9.73 2.55 3.87
C ARG A 16 -10.45 3.39 2.83
N MET A 17 -9.76 4.41 2.33
CA MET A 17 -10.19 5.17 1.17
C MET A 17 -9.73 4.41 -0.08
N ARG A 18 -10.68 4.01 -0.92
CA ARG A 18 -10.36 3.48 -2.24
C ARG A 18 -9.98 4.65 -3.16
N LEU A 19 -8.76 4.60 -3.69
CA LEU A 19 -8.18 5.67 -4.47
C LEU A 19 -7.29 5.04 -5.53
N GLU A 20 -7.67 5.14 -6.80
CA GLU A 20 -6.87 4.68 -7.95
C GLU A 20 -5.93 5.82 -8.39
N ALA A 21 -4.89 6.07 -7.59
CA ALA A 21 -3.93 7.16 -7.81
C ALA A 21 -2.56 6.62 -8.23
N ALA A 22 -1.93 7.30 -9.18
CA ALA A 22 -0.53 7.03 -9.51
C ALA A 22 0.36 7.41 -8.32
N VAL A 23 1.29 6.53 -7.95
CA VAL A 23 2.25 6.74 -6.87
C VAL A 23 3.65 6.36 -7.31
N VAL A 24 4.65 6.93 -6.65
CA VAL A 24 6.06 6.58 -6.84
C VAL A 24 6.53 5.83 -5.62
N LEU A 25 7.00 4.60 -5.83
CA LEU A 25 7.59 3.75 -4.81
C LEU A 25 9.12 3.85 -4.93
N HIS A 26 9.79 4.25 -3.85
CA HIS A 26 11.25 4.29 -3.78
C HIS A 26 11.76 3.08 -3.00
N HIS A 27 12.62 2.28 -3.65
CA HIS A 27 13.29 1.15 -3.01
C HIS A 27 14.68 0.92 -3.62
N ALA A 28 15.69 0.66 -2.78
CA ALA A 28 17.07 0.38 -3.20
C ALA A 28 17.65 1.41 -4.20
N GLY A 29 17.30 2.70 -4.02
CA GLY A 29 17.75 3.79 -4.90
C GLY A 29 17.03 3.88 -6.24
N ARG A 30 15.97 3.10 -6.46
CA ARG A 30 15.15 3.11 -7.68
C ARG A 30 13.80 3.73 -7.40
N GLU A 31 13.28 4.43 -8.40
CA GLU A 31 11.90 4.90 -8.45
C GLU A 31 11.09 3.92 -9.30
N ILE A 32 10.00 3.43 -8.73
CA ILE A 32 9.14 2.41 -9.32
C ILE A 32 7.74 3.02 -9.41
N PRO A 33 7.23 3.29 -10.62
CA PRO A 33 5.84 3.68 -10.81
C PRO A 33 4.91 2.59 -10.28
N ALA A 34 3.88 3.00 -9.57
CA ALA A 34 2.90 2.10 -8.98
C ALA A 34 1.51 2.73 -8.99
N LEU A 35 0.50 1.90 -8.78
CA LEU A 35 -0.89 2.31 -8.61
C LEU A 35 -1.30 2.06 -7.17
N CYS A 36 -1.68 3.10 -6.43
CA CYS A 36 -2.39 2.93 -5.18
C CYS A 36 -3.81 2.47 -5.49
N LEU A 37 -4.31 1.50 -4.72
CA LEU A 37 -5.68 0.99 -4.83
C LEU A 37 -6.52 1.44 -3.63
N ASP A 38 -5.93 1.37 -2.44
CA ASP A 38 -6.52 1.87 -1.22
C ASP A 38 -5.47 2.35 -0.22
N LEU A 39 -5.87 3.31 0.62
CA LEU A 39 -5.03 3.95 1.63
C LEU A 39 -5.83 4.09 2.93
N SER A 40 -5.14 3.99 4.07
CA SER A 40 -5.65 4.36 5.39
C SER A 40 -4.58 5.09 6.21
N SER A 41 -4.92 5.48 7.43
CA SER A 41 -3.96 6.05 8.38
C SER A 41 -2.82 5.10 8.77
N THR A 42 -2.94 3.80 8.51
CA THR A 42 -1.99 2.77 8.96
C THR A 42 -1.45 1.88 7.85
N GLY A 43 -2.00 1.97 6.63
CA GLY A 43 -1.58 1.09 5.55
C GLY A 43 -1.93 1.61 4.17
N ILE A 44 -1.28 1.01 3.17
CA ILE A 44 -1.47 1.32 1.76
C ILE A 44 -1.47 0.00 0.99
N GLN A 45 -2.36 -0.16 0.01
CA GLN A 45 -2.28 -1.22 -0.97
C GLN A 45 -1.88 -0.63 -2.33
N ILE A 46 -0.78 -1.14 -2.89
CA ILE A 46 -0.29 -0.70 -4.20
C ILE A 46 -0.07 -1.89 -5.14
N GLU A 47 -0.08 -1.62 -6.43
CA GLU A 47 0.38 -2.54 -7.48
C GLU A 47 1.56 -1.92 -8.23
N ALA A 48 2.63 -2.69 -8.41
CA ALA A 48 3.86 -2.23 -9.04
C ALA A 48 4.52 -3.35 -9.83
N GLU A 49 5.24 -3.01 -10.90
CA GLU A 49 6.21 -3.92 -11.51
C GLU A 49 7.48 -3.90 -10.66
N ALA A 50 7.58 -4.82 -9.72
CA ALA A 50 8.61 -4.85 -8.71
C ALA A 50 8.91 -6.29 -8.27
N ALA A 51 10.10 -6.47 -7.71
CA ALA A 51 10.53 -7.72 -7.09
C ALA A 51 10.87 -7.46 -5.62
N LEU A 52 9.88 -6.99 -4.87
CA LEU A 52 10.00 -6.73 -3.44
C LEU A 52 9.79 -8.00 -2.62
N SER A 53 10.33 -7.98 -1.42
CA SER A 53 10.24 -9.04 -0.42
C SER A 53 9.48 -8.56 0.82
N MET A 54 8.90 -9.53 1.54
CA MET A 54 8.30 -9.26 2.86
C MET A 54 9.35 -8.66 3.80
N GLY A 55 8.99 -7.58 4.50
CA GLY A 55 9.89 -6.85 5.39
C GLY A 55 10.70 -5.74 4.72
N ASP A 56 10.65 -5.60 3.38
CA ASP A 56 11.33 -4.51 2.70
C ASP A 56 10.77 -3.16 3.16
N LYS A 57 11.68 -2.22 3.45
CA LYS A 57 11.33 -0.84 3.79
C LYS A 57 11.33 0.01 2.54
N VAL A 58 10.24 0.72 2.33
CA VAL A 58 9.99 1.52 1.13
C VAL A 58 9.55 2.93 1.51
N LYS A 59 9.78 3.87 0.61
CA LYS A 59 9.14 5.19 0.68
C LYS A 59 8.08 5.27 -0.41
N VAL A 60 6.88 5.70 -0.06
CA VAL A 60 5.78 5.94 -0.99
C VAL A 60 5.57 7.44 -1.10
N HIS A 61 5.46 7.92 -2.33
CA HIS A 61 5.09 9.29 -2.64
C HIS A 61 3.82 9.30 -3.49
N ILE A 62 2.75 9.90 -2.97
CA ILE A 62 1.50 10.14 -3.69
C ILE A 62 1.48 11.63 -4.07
N PRO A 63 1.64 11.99 -5.35
CA PRO A 63 1.56 13.38 -5.76
C PRO A 63 0.15 13.92 -5.50
N SER A 64 0.07 15.18 -5.10
CA SER A 64 -1.22 15.86 -5.01
C SER A 64 -1.65 16.33 -6.40
N GLU A 65 -2.89 16.02 -6.79
CA GLU A 65 -3.50 16.54 -8.01
C GLU A 65 -3.96 18.00 -7.86
N HIS A 66 -4.00 18.53 -6.64
CA HIS A 66 -4.37 19.90 -6.34
C HIS A 66 -3.17 20.66 -5.75
N SER A 67 -2.78 21.77 -6.38
CA SER A 67 -1.65 22.60 -5.96
C SER A 67 -1.73 23.15 -4.53
N GLU A 68 -2.91 23.15 -3.94
CA GLU A 68 -3.17 23.63 -2.57
C GLU A 68 -3.02 22.53 -1.50
N LEU A 69 -2.96 21.26 -1.90
CA LEU A 69 -2.77 20.12 -1.01
C LEU A 69 -1.35 19.56 -1.18
N ALA A 70 -0.66 19.33 -0.07
CA ALA A 70 0.61 18.63 -0.11
C ALA A 70 0.40 17.18 -0.59
N GLY A 71 1.34 16.68 -1.39
CA GLY A 71 1.42 15.24 -1.66
C GLY A 71 1.64 14.46 -0.35
N LEU A 72 1.40 13.16 -0.40
CA LEU A 72 1.58 12.28 0.76
C LEU A 72 2.91 11.55 0.62
N ASP A 73 3.83 11.80 1.55
CA ASP A 73 5.07 11.05 1.69
C ASP A 73 4.97 10.13 2.91
N ALA A 74 5.20 8.84 2.72
CA ALA A 74 5.17 7.86 3.79
C ALA A 74 6.36 6.90 3.73
N GLN A 75 6.92 6.56 4.88
CA GLN A 75 7.76 5.36 5.03
C GLN A 75 6.89 4.18 5.43
N ALA A 76 7.12 3.03 4.80
CA ALA A 76 6.31 1.86 5.05
C ALA A 76 7.13 0.57 4.93
N GLU A 77 6.56 -0.52 5.46
CA GLU A 77 7.12 -1.88 5.36
C GLU A 77 6.19 -2.78 4.55
N VAL A 78 6.75 -3.63 3.71
CA VAL A 78 6.01 -4.65 2.96
C VAL A 78 5.56 -5.76 3.92
N VAL A 79 4.27 -5.81 4.22
CA VAL A 79 3.67 -6.80 5.14
C VAL A 79 2.77 -7.82 4.44
N ARG A 80 2.56 -7.67 3.13
CA ARG A 80 1.87 -8.66 2.30
C ARG A 80 2.33 -8.51 0.85
N ILE A 81 2.51 -9.65 0.18
CA ILE A 81 2.78 -9.71 -1.25
C ILE A 81 1.80 -10.68 -1.89
N SER A 82 1.31 -10.33 -3.07
CA SER A 82 0.60 -11.24 -3.97
C SER A 82 1.17 -11.07 -5.37
N ASP A 83 1.66 -12.15 -5.96
CA ASP A 83 2.13 -12.15 -7.34
C ASP A 83 0.93 -12.01 -8.30
N LEU A 84 1.00 -11.03 -9.20
CA LEU A 84 -0.03 -10.77 -10.21
C LEU A 84 0.34 -11.32 -11.58
N GLY A 85 1.54 -11.90 -11.73
CA GLY A 85 2.12 -12.30 -13.01
C GLY A 85 2.78 -11.14 -13.75
N ASP A 86 3.54 -11.48 -14.80
CA ASP A 86 4.24 -10.53 -15.67
C ASP A 86 5.18 -9.56 -14.92
N GLY A 87 5.79 -10.01 -13.81
CA GLY A 87 6.68 -9.19 -13.00
C GLY A 87 5.97 -8.16 -12.10
N ARG A 88 4.63 -8.20 -12.02
CA ARG A 88 3.84 -7.32 -11.16
C ARG A 88 3.54 -7.97 -9.82
N GLN A 89 3.53 -7.14 -8.78
CA GLN A 89 3.17 -7.52 -7.42
C GLN A 89 2.08 -6.58 -6.90
N SER A 90 1.10 -7.16 -6.21
CA SER A 90 0.25 -6.42 -5.27
C SER A 90 0.91 -6.45 -3.90
N LEU A 91 1.11 -5.27 -3.33
CA LEU A 91 1.84 -5.05 -2.09
C LEU A 91 0.92 -4.43 -1.05
N GLY A 92 0.81 -5.10 0.11
CA GLY A 92 0.24 -4.50 1.30
C GLY A 92 1.35 -3.89 2.13
N LEU A 93 1.26 -2.59 2.37
CA LEU A 93 2.24 -1.80 3.10
C LEU A 93 1.67 -1.39 4.46
N ALA A 94 2.46 -1.52 5.52
CA ALA A 94 2.17 -0.94 6.83
C ALA A 94 2.93 0.39 6.97
N ILE A 95 2.22 1.47 7.24
CA ILE A 95 2.81 2.81 7.39
C ILE A 95 3.59 2.86 8.70
N ILE A 96 4.86 3.25 8.61
CA ILE A 96 5.76 3.48 9.75
C ILE A 96 5.69 4.95 10.17
N SER A 97 5.74 5.86 9.20
CA SER A 97 5.65 7.31 9.42
C SER A 97 5.15 8.03 8.16
N MET A 98 4.57 9.21 8.36
CA MET A 98 4.12 10.12 7.30
C MET A 98 4.73 11.51 7.52
N SER A 99 4.99 12.24 6.44
CA SER A 99 5.57 13.59 6.45
C SER A 99 4.89 14.48 5.44
#